data_AF-A0A3N1HJS5-F1
#
_entry.id   AF-A0A3N1HJS5-F1
#
_cell.length_a   1.000
_cell.length_b   1.000
_cell.length_c   1.000
_cell.angle_alpha   90.00
_cell.angle_beta   90.00
_cell.angle_gamma   90.00
#
_symmetry.space_group_name_H-M   'P 1'
#
loop_
_entity.id
_entity.type
_entity.pdbx_description
1 polymer ?
#
loop_
_entity_poly.entity_id
_entity_poly.type
_entity_poly.pdbx_seq_one_letter_code
_entity_poly.pdbx_strand_id
1 'polypeptide(L)'
;MSHASGAPVLAGGTARRDATVTGLVTVVLCGVLATWAVARSAVVPAVPGLDAVAAAVVGSALVGVAALAVARRADGWSGPADRVTLLRTVLGGGVATLVVVDLLHGDLGPSWAVVALAAPALALDGVDGAVARRTRTSTPAGARLDMEVDAGLIAVLCLPAAAVVGWWVLAVGLLRYAWVAAGQVRPALRGDLAPRLSRKVVAATQGVVLVLVAVPGLPPALATAAAAGALVALLWSFGRDAVALERAARR
;
A
#
# COMPACT_ATOMS: atom_id res chain seq x y z
N MET A 1 26.20 -48.36 -0.67
CA MET A 1 25.23 -47.89 0.35
C MET A 1 25.40 -46.39 0.47
N SER A 2 24.94 -45.57 -0.48
CA SER A 2 23.57 -45.09 -0.78
C SER A 2 22.90 -44.24 0.32
N HIS A 3 22.55 -43.01 -0.09
CA HIS A 3 21.58 -42.02 0.45
C HIS A 3 21.95 -41.20 1.71
N ALA A 4 21.71 -39.87 1.82
CA ALA A 4 21.16 -38.89 0.88
C ALA A 4 21.36 -37.43 1.40
N SER A 5 21.80 -36.55 0.49
CA SER A 5 21.22 -35.23 0.18
C SER A 5 20.55 -34.42 1.32
N GLY A 6 21.27 -33.44 1.87
CA GLY A 6 20.67 -32.25 2.48
C GLY A 6 20.20 -31.29 1.38
N ALA A 7 18.90 -31.32 1.08
CA ALA A 7 18.29 -30.39 0.11
C ALA A 7 18.02 -29.01 0.75
N PRO A 8 18.33 -27.89 0.06
CA PRO A 8 17.91 -26.56 0.50
C PRO A 8 16.48 -26.29 0.03
N VAL A 9 15.46 -26.58 0.85
CA VAL A 9 14.04 -26.49 0.40
C VAL A 9 13.31 -25.21 0.83
N LEU A 10 13.85 -24.36 1.70
CA LEU A 10 13.03 -23.26 2.28
C LEU A 10 13.21 -21.86 1.66
N ALA A 11 14.18 -21.63 0.77
CA ALA A 11 14.39 -20.31 0.15
C ALA A 11 13.51 -20.04 -1.09
N GLY A 12 13.08 -21.09 -1.81
CA GLY A 12 12.33 -20.95 -3.07
C GLY A 12 10.83 -20.69 -2.89
N GLY A 13 10.24 -21.18 -1.80
CA GLY A 13 8.79 -21.05 -1.53
C GLY A 13 8.36 -19.67 -1.06
N THR A 14 9.25 -18.96 -0.36
CA THR A 14 9.04 -17.58 0.12
C THR A 14 9.17 -16.59 -1.03
N ALA A 15 10.22 -16.68 -1.85
CA ALA A 15 10.43 -15.82 -3.01
C ALA A 15 9.33 -15.96 -4.10
N ARG A 16 8.81 -17.17 -4.33
CA ARG A 16 7.72 -17.42 -5.30
C ARG A 16 6.37 -16.91 -4.80
N ARG A 17 6.14 -16.93 -3.48
CA ARG A 17 4.95 -16.35 -2.84
C ARG A 17 5.02 -14.81 -2.80
N ASP A 18 6.20 -14.26 -2.57
CA ASP A 18 6.47 -12.80 -2.63
C ASP A 18 6.18 -12.24 -4.04
N ALA A 19 6.62 -12.93 -5.09
CA ALA A 19 6.34 -12.52 -6.47
C ALA A 19 4.84 -12.56 -6.82
N THR A 20 4.07 -13.50 -6.25
CA THR A 20 2.62 -13.60 -6.51
C THR A 20 1.81 -12.51 -5.83
N VAL A 21 2.16 -12.08 -4.61
CA VAL A 21 1.39 -11.02 -3.90
C VAL A 21 1.74 -9.64 -4.45
N THR A 22 3.04 -9.33 -4.61
CA THR A 22 3.47 -8.10 -5.28
C THR A 22 2.94 -8.04 -6.72
N GLY A 23 2.95 -9.18 -7.43
CA GLY A 23 2.37 -9.29 -8.77
C GLY A 23 0.86 -9.03 -8.78
N LEU A 24 0.12 -9.55 -7.80
CA LEU A 24 -1.33 -9.34 -7.71
C LEU A 24 -1.70 -7.89 -7.36
N VAL A 25 -0.99 -7.27 -6.43
CA VAL A 25 -1.15 -5.84 -6.10
C VAL A 25 -0.78 -4.95 -7.30
N THR A 26 0.29 -5.31 -8.01
CA THR A 26 0.69 -4.63 -9.26
C THR A 26 -0.35 -4.80 -10.35
N VAL A 27 -0.95 -5.99 -10.49
CA VAL A 27 -2.02 -6.25 -11.46
C VAL A 27 -3.29 -5.47 -11.11
N VAL A 28 -3.63 -5.32 -9.82
CA VAL A 28 -4.76 -4.49 -9.38
C VAL A 28 -4.49 -3.01 -9.68
N LEU A 29 -3.31 -2.50 -9.37
CA LEU A 29 -2.90 -1.13 -9.70
C LEU A 29 -2.89 -0.88 -11.21
N CYS A 30 -2.29 -1.79 -11.99
CA CYS A 30 -2.31 -1.71 -13.46
C CYS A 30 -3.74 -1.81 -14.00
N GLY A 31 -4.60 -2.61 -13.37
CA GLY A 31 -6.02 -2.70 -13.70
C GLY A 31 -6.75 -1.38 -13.48
N VAL A 32 -6.55 -0.73 -12.32
CA VAL A 32 -7.09 0.61 -12.03
C VAL A 32 -6.62 1.64 -13.05
N LEU A 33 -5.32 1.65 -13.34
CA LEU A 33 -4.72 2.58 -14.30
C LEU A 33 -5.19 2.31 -15.75
N ALA A 34 -5.36 1.04 -16.12
CA ALA A 34 -5.89 0.66 -17.43
C ALA A 34 -7.37 1.00 -17.57
N THR A 35 -8.19 0.75 -16.55
CA THR A 35 -9.60 1.17 -16.51
C THR A 35 -9.72 2.68 -16.62
N TRP A 36 -8.88 3.44 -15.91
CA TRP A 36 -8.82 4.90 -16.02
C TRP A 36 -8.44 5.36 -17.43
N ALA A 37 -7.42 4.74 -18.04
CA ALA A 37 -6.97 5.08 -19.39
C ALA A 37 -8.06 4.79 -20.45
N VAL A 38 -8.81 3.69 -20.28
CA VAL A 38 -9.93 3.33 -21.16
C VAL A 38 -11.11 4.28 -20.97
N ALA A 39 -11.48 4.61 -19.72
CA ALA A 39 -12.57 5.55 -19.42
C ALA A 39 -12.28 6.97 -19.94
N ARG A 40 -11.00 7.35 -20.03
CA ARG A 40 -10.56 8.64 -20.58
C ARG A 40 -10.38 8.64 -22.11
N SER A 41 -10.30 7.46 -22.73
CA SER A 41 -10.28 7.37 -24.19
C SER A 41 -11.69 7.65 -24.73
N ALA A 42 -11.85 8.67 -25.57
CA ALA A 42 -13.13 9.06 -26.18
C ALA A 42 -13.72 8.02 -27.16
N VAL A 43 -13.28 6.76 -27.07
CA VAL A 43 -13.53 5.68 -28.02
C VAL A 43 -14.65 4.75 -27.54
N VAL A 44 -15.01 4.77 -26.26
CA VAL A 44 -16.04 3.88 -25.70
C VAL A 44 -17.26 4.69 -25.28
N PRO A 45 -18.45 4.49 -25.89
CA PRO A 45 -19.68 5.08 -25.37
C PRO A 45 -19.91 4.58 -23.94
N ALA A 46 -20.24 5.49 -23.03
CA ALA A 46 -20.48 5.17 -21.62
C ALA A 46 -21.61 4.15 -21.49
N VAL A 47 -21.27 2.90 -21.15
CA VAL A 47 -22.26 1.88 -20.80
C VAL A 47 -22.59 2.07 -19.32
N PRO A 48 -23.85 2.38 -18.95
CA PRO A 48 -24.23 2.59 -17.56
C PRO A 48 -23.88 1.36 -16.70
N GLY A 49 -23.13 1.54 -15.61
CA GLY A 49 -22.82 0.50 -14.64
C GLY A 49 -21.47 -0.21 -14.82
N LEU A 50 -20.74 -0.01 -15.93
CA LEU A 50 -19.36 -0.52 -16.07
C LEU A 50 -18.40 0.10 -15.06
N ASP A 51 -18.66 1.35 -14.70
CA ASP A 51 -17.97 2.13 -13.70
C ASP A 51 -18.16 1.56 -12.29
N ALA A 52 -19.41 1.23 -11.93
CA ALA A 52 -19.74 0.57 -10.68
C ALA A 52 -19.15 -0.85 -10.60
N VAL A 53 -19.17 -1.60 -11.70
CA VAL A 53 -18.57 -2.94 -11.78
C VAL A 53 -17.05 -2.86 -11.67
N ALA A 54 -16.40 -1.90 -12.35
CA ALA A 54 -14.96 -1.72 -12.25
C ALA A 54 -14.52 -1.29 -10.85
N ALA A 55 -15.24 -0.36 -10.22
CA ALA A 55 -15.00 0.05 -8.85
C ALA A 55 -15.20 -1.10 -7.85
N ALA A 56 -16.28 -1.88 -8.01
CA ALA A 56 -16.54 -3.06 -7.21
C ALA A 56 -15.45 -4.12 -7.41
N VAL A 57 -14.99 -4.37 -8.63
CA VAL A 57 -13.92 -5.35 -8.91
C VAL A 57 -12.60 -4.92 -8.26
N VAL A 58 -12.23 -3.64 -8.32
CA VAL A 58 -11.00 -3.14 -7.71
C VAL A 58 -11.07 -3.19 -6.18
N GLY A 59 -12.15 -2.69 -5.59
CA GLY A 59 -12.37 -2.74 -4.15
C GLY A 59 -12.41 -4.18 -3.61
N SER A 60 -13.12 -5.05 -4.32
CA SER A 60 -13.22 -6.48 -3.99
C SER A 60 -11.92 -7.23 -4.21
N ALA A 61 -11.09 -6.83 -5.18
CA ALA A 61 -9.78 -7.42 -5.40
C ALA A 61 -8.85 -7.09 -4.22
N LEU A 62 -8.80 -5.82 -3.78
CA LEU A 62 -8.00 -5.40 -2.61
C LEU A 62 -8.43 -6.12 -1.32
N VAL A 63 -9.73 -6.17 -1.05
CA VAL A 63 -10.28 -6.92 0.09
C VAL A 63 -10.02 -8.43 -0.06
N GLY A 64 -10.19 -8.95 -1.27
CA GLY A 64 -10.01 -10.36 -1.61
C GLY A 64 -8.57 -10.84 -1.44
N VAL A 65 -7.58 -10.07 -1.89
CA VAL A 65 -6.14 -10.40 -1.73
C VAL A 65 -5.79 -10.53 -0.25
N ALA A 66 -6.21 -9.57 0.56
CA ALA A 66 -5.90 -9.58 1.99
C ALA A 66 -6.70 -10.65 2.75
N ALA A 67 -7.97 -10.87 2.41
CA ALA A 67 -8.78 -11.94 2.98
C ALA A 67 -8.19 -13.32 2.64
N LEU A 68 -7.76 -13.55 1.39
CA LEU A 68 -7.05 -14.78 1.01
C LEU A 68 -5.72 -14.92 1.73
N ALA A 69 -4.98 -13.85 1.94
CA ALA A 69 -3.71 -13.89 2.63
C ALA A 69 -3.84 -14.15 4.14
N VAL A 70 -4.92 -13.66 4.76
CA VAL A 70 -5.30 -14.03 6.14
C VAL A 70 -5.78 -15.49 6.20
N ALA A 71 -6.64 -15.91 5.26
CA ALA A 71 -7.18 -17.27 5.20
C ALA A 71 -6.12 -18.35 4.91
N ARG A 72 -5.00 -17.98 4.26
CA ARG A 72 -3.88 -18.90 3.95
C ARG A 72 -2.84 -19.03 5.08
N ARG A 73 -3.07 -18.44 6.26
CA ARG A 73 -2.20 -18.70 7.42
C ARG A 73 -2.39 -20.15 7.88
N ALA A 74 -1.27 -20.86 8.03
CA ALA A 74 -1.22 -22.29 8.32
C ALA A 74 -1.69 -22.66 9.75
N ASP A 75 -1.71 -21.68 10.65
CA ASP A 75 -2.13 -21.87 12.04
C ASP A 75 -3.57 -21.36 12.17
N GLY A 76 -4.52 -22.30 12.23
CA GLY A 76 -5.95 -22.01 12.28
C GLY A 76 -6.34 -21.05 13.41
N TRP A 77 -7.31 -20.18 13.08
CA TRP A 77 -8.08 -19.29 13.96
C TRP A 77 -7.41 -18.03 14.56
N SER A 78 -7.69 -16.92 13.86
CA SER A 78 -8.08 -15.58 14.32
C SER A 78 -7.75 -15.16 15.76
N GLY A 79 -6.51 -14.74 15.99
CA GLY A 79 -6.20 -13.88 17.14
C GLY A 79 -6.84 -12.49 17.01
N PRO A 80 -6.92 -11.69 18.10
CA PRO A 80 -7.43 -10.32 18.06
C PRO A 80 -6.76 -9.44 16.99
N ALA A 81 -5.45 -9.62 16.77
CA ALA A 81 -4.70 -8.89 15.75
C ALA A 81 -5.20 -9.19 14.32
N ASP A 82 -5.57 -10.43 14.02
CA ASP A 82 -6.03 -10.79 12.67
C ASP A 82 -7.40 -10.18 12.36
N ARG A 83 -8.26 -10.03 13.38
CA ARG A 83 -9.57 -9.37 13.22
C ARG A 83 -9.41 -7.89 12.92
N VAL A 84 -8.47 -7.23 13.57
CA VAL A 84 -8.20 -5.82 13.33
C VAL A 84 -7.54 -5.62 11.97
N THR A 85 -6.62 -6.49 11.56
CA THR A 85 -6.03 -6.45 10.22
C THR A 85 -7.09 -6.67 9.13
N LEU A 86 -8.04 -7.60 9.34
CA LEU A 86 -9.18 -7.80 8.45
C LEU A 86 -10.07 -6.56 8.38
N LEU A 87 -10.45 -5.99 9.53
CA LEU A 87 -11.25 -4.77 9.60
C LEU A 87 -10.55 -3.61 8.88
N ARG A 88 -9.26 -3.42 9.14
CA ARG A 88 -8.43 -2.40 8.49
C ARG A 88 -8.44 -2.58 6.98
N THR A 89 -8.35 -3.81 6.50
CA THR A 89 -8.34 -4.07 5.06
C THR A 89 -9.71 -3.83 4.43
N VAL A 90 -10.80 -4.16 5.13
CA VAL A 90 -12.15 -3.83 4.69
C VAL A 90 -12.32 -2.31 4.57
N LEU A 91 -11.85 -1.56 5.55
CA LEU A 91 -11.87 -0.09 5.50
C LEU A 91 -11.03 0.46 4.33
N GLY A 92 -9.80 -0.04 4.15
CA GLY A 92 -8.94 0.35 3.04
C GLY A 92 -9.51 -0.01 1.67
N GLY A 93 -10.17 -1.17 1.55
CA GLY A 93 -10.91 -1.56 0.36
C GLY A 93 -12.10 -0.65 0.09
N GLY A 94 -12.83 -0.23 1.13
CA GLY A 94 -13.89 0.77 1.02
C GLY A 94 -13.38 2.12 0.52
N VAL A 95 -12.23 2.59 1.04
CA VAL A 95 -11.55 3.80 0.52
C VAL A 95 -11.24 3.66 -0.97
N ALA A 96 -10.66 2.53 -1.37
CA ALA A 96 -10.34 2.26 -2.78
C ALA A 96 -11.57 2.25 -3.67
N THR A 97 -12.66 1.62 -3.24
CA THR A 97 -13.94 1.62 -3.97
C THR A 97 -14.43 3.05 -4.17
N LEU A 98 -14.53 3.85 -3.10
CA LEU A 98 -15.01 5.23 -3.18
C LEU A 98 -14.16 6.07 -4.12
N VAL A 99 -12.84 6.02 -3.96
CA VAL A 99 -11.91 6.80 -4.80
C VAL A 99 -12.00 6.39 -6.27
N VAL A 100 -12.19 5.11 -6.59
CA VAL A 100 -12.34 4.66 -7.98
C VAL A 100 -13.68 5.09 -8.55
N VAL A 101 -14.77 5.06 -7.76
CA VAL A 101 -16.07 5.61 -8.18
C VAL A 101 -15.92 7.10 -8.50
N ASP A 102 -15.36 7.88 -7.58
CA ASP A 102 -15.15 9.33 -7.77
C ASP A 102 -14.27 9.61 -8.99
N LEU A 103 -13.22 8.79 -9.21
CA LEU A 103 -12.35 8.86 -10.37
C LEU A 103 -13.08 8.67 -11.70
N LEU A 104 -14.02 7.73 -11.76
CA LEU A 104 -14.77 7.39 -12.97
C LEU A 104 -15.87 8.41 -13.26
N HIS A 105 -16.45 9.03 -12.23
CA HIS A 105 -17.42 10.10 -12.36
C HIS A 105 -16.77 11.48 -12.62
N GLY A 106 -15.46 11.59 -12.43
CA GLY A 106 -14.74 12.87 -12.56
C GLY A 106 -14.85 13.77 -11.34
N ASP A 107 -15.32 13.23 -10.22
CA ASP A 107 -15.58 13.93 -8.96
C ASP A 107 -14.44 13.74 -7.94
N LEU A 108 -13.22 13.47 -8.41
CA LEU A 108 -12.06 13.35 -7.53
C LEU A 108 -11.89 14.61 -6.69
N GLY A 109 -11.83 14.41 -5.37
CA GLY A 109 -11.54 15.50 -4.44
C GLY A 109 -11.60 15.08 -2.97
N PRO A 110 -11.47 16.06 -2.08
CA PRO A 110 -11.68 15.86 -0.65
C PRO A 110 -13.09 15.33 -0.36
N SER A 111 -13.18 14.30 0.49
CA SER A 111 -14.44 13.63 0.79
C SER A 111 -14.47 13.18 2.25
N TRP A 112 -15.53 13.56 2.97
CA TRP A 112 -15.76 13.09 4.33
C TRP A 112 -15.92 11.57 4.39
N ALA A 113 -16.45 10.93 3.34
CA ALA A 113 -16.57 9.48 3.27
C ALA A 113 -15.20 8.80 3.20
N VAL A 114 -14.28 9.34 2.39
CA VAL A 114 -12.88 8.87 2.34
C VAL A 114 -12.20 9.04 3.70
N VAL A 115 -12.36 10.20 4.35
CA VAL A 115 -11.79 10.45 5.69
C VAL A 115 -12.36 9.50 6.74
N ALA A 116 -13.68 9.28 6.74
CA ALA A 116 -14.37 8.41 7.71
C ALA A 116 -13.92 6.95 7.63
N LEU A 117 -13.45 6.48 6.48
CA LEU A 117 -12.90 5.13 6.31
C LEU A 117 -11.38 5.09 6.51
N ALA A 118 -10.65 6.06 5.96
CA ALA A 118 -9.20 6.09 5.98
C ALA A 118 -8.64 6.38 7.38
N ALA A 119 -9.22 7.33 8.11
CA ALA A 119 -8.77 7.68 9.46
C ALA A 119 -8.79 6.47 10.43
N PRO A 120 -9.90 5.71 10.56
CA PRO A 120 -9.88 4.51 11.39
C PRO A 120 -8.98 3.42 10.83
N ALA A 121 -8.85 3.26 9.50
CA ALA A 121 -7.90 2.30 8.94
C ALA A 121 -6.45 2.59 9.39
N LEU A 122 -6.03 3.85 9.36
CA LEU A 122 -4.70 4.27 9.84
C LEU A 122 -4.56 4.12 11.36
N ALA A 123 -5.60 4.45 12.12
CA ALA A 123 -5.58 4.30 13.57
C ALA A 123 -5.40 2.81 13.97
N LEU A 124 -6.11 1.90 13.27
CA LEU A 124 -6.02 0.47 13.50
C LEU A 124 -4.63 -0.09 13.14
N ASP A 125 -3.94 0.45 12.14
CA ASP A 125 -2.54 0.09 11.84
C ASP A 125 -1.59 0.32 13.03
N GLY A 126 -1.73 1.49 13.67
CA GLY A 126 -0.96 1.83 14.86
C GLY A 126 -1.23 0.88 16.03
N VAL A 127 -2.51 0.53 16.22
CA VAL A 127 -2.96 -0.39 17.29
C VAL A 127 -2.46 -1.82 17.02
N ASP A 128 -2.59 -2.33 15.80
CA ASP A 128 -2.13 -3.67 15.42
C ASP A 128 -0.63 -3.83 15.56
N GLY A 129 0.11 -2.80 15.15
CA GLY A 129 1.54 -2.77 15.40
C GLY A 129 1.86 -2.89 16.90
N ALA A 130 1.08 -2.27 17.78
CA ALA A 130 1.28 -2.35 19.23
C ALA A 130 0.87 -3.70 19.82
N VAL A 131 -0.25 -4.27 19.36
CA VAL A 131 -0.75 -5.57 19.79
C VAL A 131 0.19 -6.69 19.35
N ALA A 132 0.60 -6.72 18.08
CA ALA A 132 1.51 -7.74 17.54
C ALA A 132 2.87 -7.77 18.25
N ARG A 133 3.39 -6.59 18.66
CA ARG A 133 4.61 -6.50 19.48
C ARG A 133 4.44 -7.11 20.88
N ARG A 134 3.24 -7.03 21.45
CA ARG A 134 2.94 -7.60 22.78
C ARG A 134 2.63 -9.10 22.71
N THR A 135 2.06 -9.59 21.61
CA THR A 135 1.65 -10.99 21.47
C THR A 135 2.73 -11.89 20.85
N ARG A 136 3.84 -11.34 20.33
CA ARG A 136 4.91 -12.08 19.62
C ARG A 136 4.41 -12.94 18.45
N THR A 137 3.26 -12.61 17.86
CA THR A 137 2.63 -13.36 16.76
C THR A 137 3.07 -12.86 15.38
N SER A 138 4.14 -12.06 15.28
CA SER A 138 4.58 -11.49 14.01
C SER A 138 5.31 -12.54 13.17
N THR A 139 4.71 -12.96 12.05
CA THR A 139 5.41 -13.73 11.03
C THR A 139 6.04 -12.78 9.98
N PRO A 140 7.21 -13.12 9.40
CA PRO A 140 7.82 -12.31 8.34
C PRO A 140 6.92 -12.12 7.10
N ALA A 141 6.10 -13.12 6.77
CA ALA A 141 5.15 -13.04 5.66
C ALA A 141 3.99 -12.07 5.96
N GLY A 142 3.46 -12.09 7.18
CA GLY A 142 2.41 -11.16 7.62
C GLY A 142 2.88 -9.70 7.57
N ALA A 143 4.09 -9.43 8.05
CA ALA A 143 4.66 -8.07 8.03
C ALA A 143 4.88 -7.51 6.60
N ARG A 144 5.10 -8.38 5.60
CA ARG A 144 5.26 -7.96 4.20
C ARG A 144 3.91 -7.62 3.57
N LEU A 145 2.91 -8.47 3.75
CA LEU A 145 1.55 -8.19 3.29
C LEU A 145 1.00 -6.91 3.92
N ASP A 146 1.22 -6.75 5.23
CA ASP A 146 0.83 -5.57 5.99
C ASP A 146 1.37 -4.28 5.36
N MET A 147 2.66 -4.29 5.02
CA MET A 147 3.33 -3.19 4.33
C MET A 147 2.81 -2.96 2.90
N GLU A 148 2.45 -4.00 2.16
CA GLU A 148 1.91 -3.86 0.80
C GLU A 148 0.49 -3.29 0.80
N VAL A 149 -0.35 -3.71 1.75
CA VAL A 149 -1.70 -3.17 1.93
C VAL A 149 -1.63 -1.69 2.36
N ASP A 150 -0.73 -1.33 3.27
CA ASP A 150 -0.51 0.05 3.68
C ASP A 150 -0.01 0.93 2.52
N ALA A 151 0.98 0.45 1.76
CA ALA A 151 1.46 1.14 0.56
C ALA A 151 0.36 1.30 -0.51
N GLY A 152 -0.49 0.28 -0.67
CA GLY A 152 -1.64 0.34 -1.56
C GLY A 152 -2.66 1.40 -1.13
N LEU A 153 -2.98 1.48 0.16
CA LEU A 153 -3.88 2.49 0.71
C LEU A 153 -3.32 3.91 0.51
N ILE A 154 -2.01 4.11 0.77
CA ILE A 154 -1.33 5.38 0.51
C ILE A 154 -1.44 5.76 -0.98
N ALA A 155 -1.19 4.82 -1.90
CA ALA A 155 -1.30 5.07 -3.34
C ALA A 155 -2.71 5.47 -3.76
N VAL A 156 -3.74 4.80 -3.22
CA VAL A 156 -5.15 5.15 -3.44
C VAL A 156 -5.46 6.55 -2.92
N LEU A 157 -5.03 6.89 -1.69
CA LEU A 157 -5.28 8.21 -1.11
C LEU A 157 -4.56 9.36 -1.85
N CYS A 158 -3.51 9.06 -2.62
CA CYS A 158 -2.88 10.07 -3.47
C CYS A 158 -3.79 10.55 -4.62
N LEU A 159 -4.78 9.75 -5.04
CA LEU A 159 -5.69 10.14 -6.13
C LEU A 159 -6.61 11.32 -5.76
N PRO A 160 -7.42 11.27 -4.68
CA PRO A 160 -8.21 12.43 -4.27
C PRO A 160 -7.32 13.61 -3.85
N ALA A 161 -6.14 13.33 -3.27
CA ALA A 161 -5.17 14.39 -2.95
C ALA A 161 -4.65 15.12 -4.19
N ALA A 162 -4.48 14.42 -5.32
CA ALA A 162 -3.99 15.02 -6.57
C ALA A 162 -4.93 16.10 -7.11
N ALA A 163 -6.24 16.01 -6.83
CA ALA A 163 -7.21 17.04 -7.20
C ALA A 163 -7.01 18.36 -6.44
N VAL A 164 -6.37 18.32 -5.27
CA VAL A 164 -6.10 19.51 -4.43
C VAL A 164 -4.70 20.05 -4.67
N VAL A 165 -3.69 19.18 -4.61
CA VAL A 165 -2.28 19.60 -4.58
C VAL A 165 -1.56 19.37 -5.90
N GLY A 166 -2.15 18.61 -6.82
CA GLY A 166 -1.58 18.24 -8.11
C GLY A 166 -1.00 16.81 -8.15
N TRP A 167 -0.84 16.28 -9.38
CA TRP A 167 -0.45 14.89 -9.65
C TRP A 167 0.93 14.47 -9.13
N TRP A 168 1.80 15.41 -8.76
CA TRP A 168 3.10 15.10 -8.17
C TRP A 168 2.98 14.33 -6.84
N VAL A 169 1.84 14.43 -6.13
CA VAL A 169 1.60 13.68 -4.88
C VAL A 169 1.60 12.17 -5.10
N LEU A 170 1.32 11.69 -6.32
CA LEU A 170 1.45 10.27 -6.66
C LEU A 170 2.86 9.73 -6.39
N ALA A 171 3.89 10.58 -6.41
CA ALA A 171 5.24 10.18 -6.05
C ALA A 171 5.32 9.57 -4.65
N VAL A 172 4.48 10.02 -3.70
CA VAL A 172 4.40 9.47 -2.33
C VAL A 172 4.00 7.99 -2.36
N GLY A 173 2.93 7.65 -3.08
CA GLY A 173 2.46 6.27 -3.22
C GLY A 173 3.36 5.40 -4.11
N LEU A 174 3.97 5.99 -5.15
CA LEU A 174 4.78 5.25 -6.12
C LEU A 174 6.19 4.92 -5.63
N LEU A 175 6.73 5.65 -4.64
CA LEU A 175 8.12 5.49 -4.23
C LEU A 175 8.44 4.08 -3.69
N ARG A 176 7.48 3.44 -3.02
CA ARG A 176 7.62 2.05 -2.53
C ARG A 176 7.80 1.07 -3.70
N TYR A 177 7.01 1.22 -4.76
CA TYR A 177 7.09 0.38 -5.96
C TYR A 177 8.35 0.69 -6.75
N ALA A 178 8.73 1.96 -6.85
CA ALA A 178 10.00 2.37 -7.44
C ALA A 178 11.19 1.74 -6.70
N TRP A 179 11.15 1.63 -5.37
CA TRP A 179 12.18 0.93 -4.60
C TRP A 179 12.24 -0.57 -4.89
N VAL A 180 11.08 -1.24 -5.01
CA VAL A 180 11.05 -2.66 -5.41
C VAL A 180 11.68 -2.84 -6.78
N ALA A 181 11.29 -2.00 -7.75
CA ALA A 181 11.82 -2.03 -9.11
C ALA A 181 13.33 -1.73 -9.14
N ALA A 182 13.78 -0.72 -8.38
CA ALA A 182 15.20 -0.41 -8.23
C ALA A 182 15.97 -1.58 -7.63
N GLY A 183 15.38 -2.29 -6.66
CA GLY A 183 15.94 -3.52 -6.09
C GLY A 183 16.12 -4.64 -7.11
N GLN A 184 15.28 -4.71 -8.15
CA GLN A 184 15.45 -5.67 -9.25
C GLN A 184 16.72 -5.41 -10.05
N VAL A 185 16.99 -4.13 -10.35
CA VAL A 185 18.16 -3.69 -11.13
C VAL A 185 19.44 -3.65 -10.29
N ARG A 186 19.32 -3.29 -9.00
CA ARG A 186 20.43 -3.17 -8.05
C ARG A 186 20.21 -4.14 -6.89
N PRO A 187 20.73 -5.38 -6.96
CA PRO A 187 20.57 -6.38 -5.90
C PRO A 187 21.05 -5.90 -4.52
N ALA A 188 21.99 -4.96 -4.45
CA ALA A 188 22.44 -4.32 -3.21
C ALA A 188 21.28 -3.68 -2.40
N LEU A 189 20.23 -3.19 -3.08
CA LEU A 189 19.06 -2.57 -2.43
C LEU A 189 18.09 -3.60 -1.80
N ARG A 190 18.32 -4.91 -2.03
CA ARG A 190 17.54 -5.99 -1.41
C ARG A 190 18.11 -6.47 -0.08
N GLY A 191 19.22 -5.88 0.38
CA GLY A 191 19.85 -6.23 1.64
C GLY A 191 18.96 -5.94 2.86
N ASP A 192 19.17 -6.70 3.93
CA ASP A 192 18.41 -6.51 5.17
C ASP A 192 18.78 -5.18 5.84
N LEU A 193 17.80 -4.30 5.92
CA LEU A 193 17.92 -3.03 6.60
C LEU A 193 17.59 -3.20 8.09
N ALA A 194 18.51 -2.79 8.97
CA ALA A 194 18.26 -2.78 10.42
C ALA A 194 16.94 -2.04 10.74
N PRO A 195 16.10 -2.55 11.66
CA PRO A 195 14.84 -1.93 12.02
C PRO A 195 15.09 -0.54 12.62
N ARG A 196 14.44 0.49 12.05
CA ARG A 196 14.58 1.90 12.48
C ARG A 196 13.22 2.53 12.71
N LEU A 197 13.03 3.10 13.90
CA LEU A 197 11.82 3.85 14.26
C LEU A 197 11.56 5.02 13.29
N SER A 198 12.61 5.66 12.79
CA SER A 198 12.50 6.78 11.85
C SER A 198 11.71 6.42 10.58
N ARG A 199 11.91 5.22 10.02
CA ARG A 199 11.17 4.77 8.82
C ARG A 199 9.70 4.59 9.09
N LYS A 200 9.40 4.00 10.25
CA LYS A 200 8.02 3.76 10.67
C LYS A 200 7.29 5.09 10.88
N VAL A 201 7.95 6.07 11.51
CA VAL A 201 7.39 7.41 11.70
C VAL A 201 7.16 8.08 10.35
N VAL A 202 8.14 8.08 9.43
CA VAL A 202 7.99 8.71 8.11
C VAL A 202 6.84 8.08 7.31
N ALA A 203 6.71 6.76 7.33
CA ALA A 203 5.61 6.04 6.67
C ALA A 203 4.25 6.41 7.26
N ALA A 204 4.12 6.38 8.60
CA ALA A 204 2.89 6.77 9.28
C ALA A 204 2.50 8.23 8.98
N THR A 205 3.48 9.13 8.92
CA THR A 205 3.26 10.54 8.56
C THR A 205 2.67 10.68 7.15
N GLN A 206 3.05 9.82 6.18
CA GLN A 206 2.48 9.88 4.82
C GLN A 206 0.97 9.65 4.86
N GLY A 207 0.54 8.58 5.54
CA GLY A 207 -0.87 8.28 5.69
C GLY A 207 -1.63 9.42 6.35
N VAL A 208 -1.13 9.93 7.49
CA VAL A 208 -1.79 11.02 8.23
C VAL A 208 -1.95 12.26 7.36
N VAL A 209 -0.89 12.66 6.65
CA VAL A 209 -0.94 13.83 5.76
C VAL A 209 -1.95 13.64 4.64
N LEU A 210 -2.01 12.46 4.02
CA LEU A 210 -2.96 12.19 2.95
C LEU A 210 -4.42 12.19 3.45
N VAL A 211 -4.67 11.67 4.66
CA VAL A 211 -5.99 11.76 5.30
C VAL A 211 -6.36 13.23 5.57
N LEU A 212 -5.41 14.04 6.05
CA LEU A 212 -5.63 15.48 6.25
C LEU A 212 -5.95 16.19 4.93
N VAL A 213 -5.22 15.89 3.86
CA VAL A 213 -5.47 16.47 2.53
C VAL A 213 -6.85 16.07 1.99
N ALA A 214 -7.36 14.88 2.35
CA ALA A 214 -8.69 14.43 1.99
C ALA A 214 -9.83 15.14 2.77
N VAL A 215 -9.53 15.96 3.78
CA VAL A 215 -10.53 16.70 4.57
C VAL A 215 -11.11 17.86 3.74
N PRO A 216 -12.44 17.89 3.50
CA PRO A 216 -13.08 19.02 2.85
C PRO A 216 -12.88 20.32 3.63
N GLY A 217 -12.51 21.39 2.94
CA GLY A 217 -12.30 22.72 3.54
C GLY A 217 -10.87 23.00 4.03
N LEU A 218 -9.93 22.05 3.88
CA LEU A 218 -8.52 22.32 4.14
C LEU A 218 -7.98 23.36 3.14
N PRO A 219 -7.34 24.46 3.59
CA PRO A 219 -6.76 25.45 2.68
C PRO A 219 -5.74 24.81 1.73
N PRO A 220 -5.80 25.07 0.40
CA PRO A 220 -4.90 24.43 -0.57
C PRO A 220 -3.42 24.64 -0.25
N ALA A 221 -3.03 25.83 0.21
CA ALA A 221 -1.65 26.13 0.61
C ALA A 221 -1.15 25.22 1.75
N LEU A 222 -2.02 24.94 2.73
CA LEU A 222 -1.68 24.04 3.85
C LEU A 222 -1.63 22.59 3.38
N ALA A 223 -2.56 22.16 2.52
CA ALA A 223 -2.56 20.85 1.90
C ALA A 223 -1.26 20.60 1.11
N THR A 224 -0.88 21.55 0.25
CA THR A 224 0.35 21.50 -0.55
C THR A 224 1.60 21.47 0.34
N ALA A 225 1.67 22.33 1.36
CA ALA A 225 2.81 22.37 2.28
C ALA A 225 2.96 21.05 3.05
N ALA A 226 1.86 20.49 3.56
CA ALA A 226 1.87 19.21 4.27
C ALA A 226 2.31 18.07 3.36
N ALA A 227 1.73 17.96 2.16
CA ALA A 227 2.09 16.93 1.18
C ALA A 227 3.55 17.06 0.71
N ALA A 228 4.05 18.28 0.52
CA ALA A 228 5.43 18.51 0.11
C ALA A 228 6.41 18.13 1.22
N GLY A 229 6.11 18.51 2.47
CA GLY A 229 6.88 18.11 3.65
C GLY A 229 6.91 16.59 3.82
N ALA A 230 5.78 15.92 3.61
CA ALA A 230 5.69 14.47 3.65
C ALA A 230 6.57 13.80 2.58
N LEU A 231 6.50 14.28 1.33
CA LEU A 231 7.33 13.78 0.23
C LEU A 231 8.83 13.99 0.50
N VAL A 232 9.23 15.16 0.99
CA VAL A 232 10.63 15.45 1.34
C VAL A 232 11.14 14.51 2.44
N ALA A 233 10.34 14.30 3.50
CA ALA A 233 10.68 13.36 4.56
C ALA A 233 10.82 11.92 4.03
N LEU A 234 9.94 11.54 3.10
CA LEU A 234 9.98 10.23 2.46
C LEU A 234 11.23 10.05 1.61
N LEU A 235 11.54 11.01 0.73
CA LEU A 235 12.75 11.00 -0.10
C LEU A 235 14.02 10.97 0.76
N TRP A 236 14.06 11.73 1.86
CA TRP A 236 15.17 11.71 2.79
C TRP A 236 15.36 10.34 3.45
N SER A 237 14.27 9.70 3.89
CA SER A 237 14.32 8.35 4.47
C SER A 237 14.85 7.33 3.46
N PHE A 238 14.27 7.28 2.25
CA PHE A 238 14.67 6.35 1.19
C PHE A 238 16.10 6.59 0.71
N GLY A 239 16.51 7.86 0.55
CA GLY A 239 17.88 8.22 0.15
C GLY A 239 18.92 7.77 1.18
N ARG A 240 18.63 7.96 2.48
CA ARG A 240 19.51 7.50 3.56
C ARG A 240 19.65 5.98 3.57
N ASP A 241 18.56 5.26 3.30
CA ASP A 241 18.56 3.80 3.23
C ASP A 241 19.34 3.27 2.02
N ALA A 242 19.19 3.92 0.85
CA ALA A 242 19.95 3.55 -0.36
C ALA A 242 21.46 3.69 -0.12
N VAL A 243 21.89 4.83 0.43
CA VAL A 243 23.30 5.08 0.73
C VAL A 243 23.85 4.09 1.75
N ALA A 244 23.05 3.70 2.76
CA ALA A 244 23.46 2.71 3.74
C ALA A 244 23.67 1.33 3.12
N LEU A 245 22.76 0.88 2.25
CA LEU A 245 22.87 -0.41 1.56
C LEU A 245 24.01 -0.45 0.56
N GLU A 246 24.20 0.61 -0.23
CA GLU A 246 25.32 0.68 -1.17
C GLU A 246 26.68 0.69 -0.46
N ARG A 247 26.79 1.34 0.70
CA ARG A 247 28.01 1.29 1.51
C ARG A 247 28.26 -0.09 2.09
N ALA A 248 27.21 -0.80 2.50
CA ALA A 248 27.32 -2.16 3.00
C ALA A 248 27.73 -3.15 1.90
N ALA A 249 27.22 -2.99 0.68
CA ALA A 249 27.55 -3.85 -0.47
C ALA A 249 28.97 -3.63 -1.03
N ARG A 250 29.63 -2.53 -0.65
CA ARG A 250 31.02 -2.21 -1.05
C ARG A 250 32.08 -2.69 -0.04
N ARG A 251 31.66 -3.22 1.11
CA ARG A 251 32.53 -3.79 2.14
C ARG A 251 32.57 -5.30 1.99
#